data_AF-A0A3D5Z8G3-F1
#
_entry.id   AF-A0A3D5Z8G3-F1
#
_cell.length_a   1.000
_cell.length_b   1.000
_cell.length_c   1.000
_cell.angle_alpha   90.00
_cell.angle_beta   90.00
_cell.angle_gamma   90.00
#
_symmetry.space_group_name_H-M   'P 1'
#
loop_
_entity.id
_entity.type
_entity.pdbx_description
1 polymer ?
#
loop_
_entity_poly.entity_id
_entity_poly.type
_entity_poly.pdbx_seq_one_letter_code
_entity_poly.pdbx_strand_id
1 'polypeptide(L)'
;MANIKNVVKVMNFHSLLRVDKAKRKADNYKALEEEILSFMNKVLNNKNLNLDKRLITSKPDGKIVNFYIGNDLGFCGNFNSSVKHVAEEDKGVIKIVVGEKIFMNKDDVALNIAKEDFYNDFKKVEDIIKPLLINRRIKEINAIFNRYYNVNNIKLEKKKLFPLEFDDSKNTEDFVIETDASSMFEDLLLLYIECELQIIESNSWAAENIMRQNLTSESLKKIDEIEEEKQKQVRKEKKYQAFKKQMANYRKGI
;
A
#
# COMPACT_ATOMS: atom_id res chain seq x y z
N MET A 1 -16.15 -3.19 -29.11
CA MET A 1 -15.79 -2.00 -28.31
C MET A 1 -16.71 -1.78 -27.12
N ALA A 2 -18.04 -1.89 -27.28
CA ALA A 2 -19.00 -1.82 -26.18
C ALA A 2 -18.65 -2.71 -24.97
N ASN A 3 -18.13 -3.93 -25.21
CA ASN A 3 -17.76 -4.84 -24.13
C ASN A 3 -16.56 -4.34 -23.30
N ILE A 4 -15.55 -3.74 -23.96
CA ILE A 4 -14.36 -3.18 -23.27
C ILE A 4 -14.76 -1.95 -22.46
N LYS A 5 -15.57 -1.06 -23.03
CA LYS A 5 -16.09 0.14 -22.33
C LYS A 5 -16.81 -0.22 -21.04
N ASN A 6 -17.65 -1.25 -21.07
CA ASN A 6 -18.38 -1.72 -19.90
C ASN A 6 -17.44 -2.29 -18.83
N VAL A 7 -16.45 -3.10 -19.22
CA VAL A 7 -15.43 -3.62 -18.29
C VAL A 7 -14.67 -2.48 -17.62
N VAL A 8 -14.21 -1.48 -18.38
CA VAL A 8 -13.47 -0.33 -17.84
C VAL A 8 -14.34 0.51 -16.90
N LYS A 9 -15.64 0.69 -17.19
CA LYS A 9 -16.59 1.35 -16.28
C LYS A 9 -16.73 0.61 -14.95
N VAL A 10 -16.90 -0.71 -15.00
CA VAL A 10 -17.02 -1.56 -13.81
C VAL A 10 -15.72 -1.48 -12.98
N MET A 11 -14.55 -1.55 -13.62
CA MET A 11 -13.26 -1.37 -12.94
C MET A 11 -13.12 -0.01 -12.26
N ASN A 12 -13.53 1.07 -12.93
CA ASN A 12 -13.51 2.42 -12.38
C ASN A 12 -14.35 2.52 -11.10
N PHE A 13 -15.57 2.00 -11.14
CA PHE A 13 -16.50 2.02 -10.01
C PHE A 13 -16.00 1.15 -8.84
N HIS A 14 -15.53 -0.08 -9.10
CA HIS A 14 -14.98 -0.94 -8.06
C HIS A 14 -13.75 -0.32 -7.40
N SER A 15 -12.92 0.41 -8.16
CA SER A 15 -11.76 1.09 -7.61
C SER A 15 -12.19 2.15 -6.59
N LEU A 16 -13.22 2.95 -6.88
CA LEU A 16 -13.78 3.91 -5.92
C LEU A 16 -14.27 3.25 -4.63
N LEU A 17 -15.06 2.17 -4.73
CA LEU A 17 -15.57 1.46 -3.55
C LEU A 17 -14.44 0.90 -2.67
N ARG A 18 -13.36 0.45 -3.29
CA ARG A 18 -12.17 -0.07 -2.57
C ARG A 18 -11.45 1.03 -1.81
N VAL A 19 -11.40 2.26 -2.33
CA VAL A 19 -10.81 3.41 -1.61
C VAL A 19 -11.57 3.68 -0.32
N ASP A 20 -12.89 3.67 -0.36
CA ASP A 20 -13.70 3.90 0.85
C ASP A 20 -13.55 2.78 1.87
N LYS A 21 -13.49 1.51 1.41
CA LYS A 21 -13.19 0.37 2.27
C LYS A 21 -11.81 0.47 2.91
N ALA A 22 -10.81 0.91 2.14
CA ALA A 22 -9.44 1.09 2.61
C ALA A 22 -9.35 2.15 3.73
N LYS A 23 -10.03 3.30 3.55
CA LYS A 23 -10.08 4.36 4.57
C LYS A 23 -10.67 3.86 5.89
N ARG A 24 -11.83 3.21 5.84
CA ARG A 24 -12.48 2.64 7.05
C ARG A 24 -11.58 1.63 7.76
N LYS A 25 -10.89 0.78 7.00
CA LYS A 25 -9.92 -0.17 7.56
C LYS A 25 -8.79 0.57 8.26
N ALA A 26 -8.19 1.59 7.62
CA ALA A 26 -7.13 2.39 8.21
C ALA A 26 -7.58 3.10 9.51
N ASP A 27 -8.79 3.66 9.53
CA ASP A 27 -9.34 4.34 10.71
C ASP A 27 -9.49 3.39 11.91
N ASN A 28 -9.94 2.14 11.66
CA ASN A 28 -10.05 1.12 12.71
C ASN A 28 -8.70 0.75 13.31
N TYR A 29 -7.69 0.50 12.47
CA TYR A 29 -6.34 0.18 12.96
C TYR A 29 -5.68 1.36 13.64
N LYS A 30 -5.99 2.59 13.22
CA LYS A 30 -5.48 3.79 13.87
C LYS A 30 -6.00 3.94 15.30
N ALA A 31 -7.29 3.67 15.54
CA ALA A 31 -7.83 3.66 16.89
C ALA A 31 -7.10 2.62 17.78
N LEU A 32 -6.84 1.42 17.24
CA LEU A 32 -6.09 0.38 17.93
C LEU A 32 -4.61 0.78 18.17
N GLU A 33 -3.96 1.42 17.21
CA GLU A 33 -2.61 1.96 17.33
C GLU A 33 -2.50 2.97 18.49
N GLU A 34 -3.46 3.91 18.58
CA GLU A 34 -3.51 4.92 19.64
C GLU A 34 -3.65 4.26 21.03
N GLU A 35 -4.48 3.23 21.15
CA GLU A 35 -4.64 2.45 22.39
C GLU A 35 -3.36 1.68 22.75
N ILE A 36 -2.73 1.01 21.78
CA ILE A 36 -1.48 0.27 21.99
C ILE A 36 -0.36 1.22 22.44
N LEU A 37 -0.19 2.36 21.77
CA LEU A 37 0.81 3.36 22.13
C LEU A 37 0.56 3.95 23.52
N SER A 38 -0.70 4.21 23.88
CA SER A 38 -1.06 4.65 25.22
C SER A 38 -0.66 3.60 26.26
N PHE A 39 -0.96 2.33 26.01
CA PHE A 39 -0.60 1.25 26.91
C PHE A 39 0.92 1.05 27.01
N MET A 40 1.64 1.06 25.90
CA MET A 40 3.11 0.97 25.87
C MET A 40 3.75 2.11 26.66
N ASN A 41 3.27 3.35 26.51
CA ASN A 41 3.71 4.50 27.30
C ASN A 41 3.51 4.27 28.82
N LYS A 42 2.33 3.77 29.21
CA LYS A 42 2.01 3.50 30.61
C LYS A 42 2.91 2.42 31.21
N VAL A 43 3.15 1.34 30.47
CA VAL A 43 3.99 0.22 30.88
C VAL A 43 5.46 0.64 31.00
N LEU A 44 5.99 1.33 29.98
CA LEU A 44 7.38 1.77 29.93
C LEU A 44 7.74 2.76 31.06
N ASN A 45 6.82 3.67 31.37
CA ASN A 45 7.04 4.71 32.39
C ASN A 45 6.61 4.29 33.79
N ASN A 46 6.22 3.03 33.98
CA ASN A 46 5.83 2.53 35.28
C ASN A 46 7.05 2.26 36.16
N LYS A 47 7.13 2.97 37.30
CA LYS A 47 8.21 2.80 38.28
C LYS A 47 8.25 1.41 38.92
N ASN A 48 7.12 0.72 38.98
CA ASN A 48 7.03 -0.59 39.62
C ASN A 48 7.53 -1.73 38.70
N LEU A 49 7.61 -1.50 37.38
CA LEU A 49 8.00 -2.52 36.40
C LEU A 49 9.49 -2.47 36.02
N ASN A 50 10.20 -1.37 36.28
CA ASN A 50 11.64 -1.19 36.02
C ASN A 50 12.11 -1.80 34.67
N LEU A 51 11.36 -1.55 33.61
CA LEU A 51 11.67 -2.05 32.26
C LEU A 51 12.94 -1.39 31.71
N ASP A 52 13.77 -2.20 31.05
CA ASP A 52 14.97 -1.70 30.38
C ASP A 52 14.56 -0.87 29.15
N LYS A 53 14.74 0.46 29.23
CA LYS A 53 14.47 1.38 28.11
C LYS A 53 15.22 1.00 26.83
N ARG A 54 16.23 0.11 26.89
CA ARG A 54 16.89 -0.43 25.69
C ARG A 54 15.96 -1.21 24.76
N LEU A 55 14.78 -1.64 25.22
CA LEU A 55 13.78 -2.34 24.41
C LEU A 55 13.24 -1.47 23.25
N ILE A 56 13.24 -0.15 23.41
CA ILE A 56 12.70 0.81 22.42
C ILE A 56 13.79 1.58 21.68
N THR A 57 15.06 1.46 22.11
CA THR A 57 16.16 2.23 21.52
C THR A 57 16.81 1.49 20.35
N SER A 58 17.19 2.25 19.32
CA SER A 58 17.98 1.72 18.20
C SER A 58 19.36 1.23 18.65
N LYS A 59 19.86 0.16 18.03
CA LYS A 59 21.27 -0.22 18.08
C LYS A 59 22.04 0.41 16.91
N PRO A 60 23.06 1.26 17.13
CA PRO A 60 23.77 1.97 16.06
C PRO A 60 24.36 1.05 14.97
N ASP A 61 24.90 -0.10 15.38
CA ASP A 61 25.47 -1.16 14.52
C ASP A 61 24.45 -2.26 14.17
N GLY A 62 23.16 -2.00 14.41
CA GLY A 62 22.07 -2.92 14.11
C GLY A 62 21.75 -3.02 12.62
N LYS A 63 20.93 -4.01 12.27
CA LYS A 63 20.34 -4.20 10.96
C LYS A 63 19.21 -3.22 10.72
N ILE A 64 19.09 -2.74 9.49
CA ILE A 64 17.96 -1.95 9.02
C ILE A 64 17.03 -2.88 8.26
N VAL A 65 15.74 -2.87 8.60
CA VAL A 65 14.69 -3.64 7.91
C VAL A 65 13.80 -2.67 7.16
N ASN A 66 13.68 -2.86 5.85
CA ASN A 66 12.83 -2.04 5.01
C ASN A 66 11.72 -2.90 4.39
N PHE A 67 10.48 -2.48 4.61
CA PHE A 67 9.30 -2.97 3.92
C PHE A 67 9.06 -2.16 2.65
N TYR A 68 8.83 -2.83 1.53
CA TYR A 68 8.46 -2.20 0.26
C TYR A 68 7.06 -2.67 -0.11
N ILE A 69 6.11 -1.75 -0.15
CA ILE A 69 4.69 -2.08 -0.32
C ILE A 69 4.22 -1.72 -1.73
N GLY A 70 4.12 -2.74 -2.56
CA GLY A 70 3.51 -2.71 -3.89
C GLY A 70 2.18 -3.47 -3.92
N ASN A 71 1.78 -3.91 -5.11
CA ASN A 71 0.55 -4.67 -5.32
C ASN A 71 0.78 -5.94 -6.14
N ASP A 72 -0.18 -6.86 -6.06
CA ASP A 72 -0.19 -8.09 -6.87
C ASP A 72 -0.67 -7.83 -8.30
N LEU A 73 -1.54 -6.84 -8.48
CA LEU A 73 -2.16 -6.50 -9.77
C LEU A 73 -1.53 -5.26 -10.41
N GLY A 74 -1.70 -5.17 -11.73
CA GLY A 74 -1.26 -4.04 -12.54
C GLY A 74 -2.35 -2.98 -12.78
N PHE A 75 -2.15 -2.21 -13.86
CA PHE A 75 -3.08 -1.16 -14.32
C PHE A 75 -3.29 -0.02 -13.33
N CYS A 76 -2.21 0.38 -12.66
CA CYS A 76 -2.15 1.45 -11.66
C CYS A 76 -0.99 2.42 -11.93
N GLY A 77 -0.57 2.56 -13.20
CA GLY A 77 0.42 3.55 -13.62
C GLY A 77 1.82 3.23 -13.08
N ASN A 78 2.50 4.25 -12.55
CA ASN A 78 3.84 4.14 -12.01
C ASN A 78 3.90 3.67 -10.54
N PHE A 79 2.76 3.30 -9.94
CA PHE A 79 2.66 2.90 -8.53
C PHE A 79 3.68 1.85 -8.11
N ASN A 80 3.75 0.73 -8.85
CA ASN A 80 4.64 -0.38 -8.52
C ASN A 80 6.08 -0.04 -8.86
N SER A 81 6.31 0.63 -9.98
CA SER A 81 7.67 0.99 -10.43
C SER A 81 8.34 2.00 -9.50
N SER A 82 7.61 2.93 -8.89
CA SER A 82 8.19 3.92 -7.97
C SER A 82 8.76 3.25 -6.72
N VAL A 83 8.00 2.32 -6.12
CA VAL A 83 8.45 1.54 -4.95
C VAL A 83 9.59 0.60 -5.32
N LYS A 84 9.48 -0.11 -6.46
CA LYS A 84 10.50 -1.04 -6.93
C LYS A 84 11.84 -0.35 -7.17
N HIS A 85 11.83 0.85 -7.72
CA HIS A 85 13.05 1.61 -7.98
C HIS A 85 13.82 1.90 -6.68
N VAL A 86 13.12 2.36 -5.63
CA VAL A 86 13.73 2.57 -4.30
C VAL A 86 14.26 1.26 -3.71
N ALA A 87 13.51 0.16 -3.86
CA ALA A 87 13.95 -1.15 -3.42
C ALA A 87 15.22 -1.64 -4.14
N GLU A 88 15.44 -1.23 -5.39
CA GLU A 88 16.63 -1.57 -6.16
C GLU A 88 17.86 -0.75 -5.77
N GLU A 89 17.67 0.52 -5.38
CA GLU A 89 18.73 1.45 -4.98
C GLU A 89 19.23 1.23 -3.55
N ASP A 90 18.33 0.83 -2.64
CA ASP A 90 18.69 0.56 -1.25
C ASP A 90 19.69 -0.60 -1.14
N LYS A 91 20.77 -0.39 -0.39
CA LYS A 91 21.84 -1.38 -0.16
C LYS A 91 22.09 -1.56 1.33
N GLY A 92 22.52 -2.76 1.73
CA GLY A 92 22.88 -3.06 3.12
C GLY A 92 21.69 -3.13 4.08
N VAL A 93 20.47 -3.28 3.55
CA VAL A 93 19.23 -3.41 4.31
C VAL A 93 18.64 -4.80 4.13
N ILE A 94 17.87 -5.28 5.10
CA ILE A 94 17.05 -6.48 4.98
C ILE A 94 15.73 -6.07 4.32
N LYS A 95 15.44 -6.61 3.14
CA LYS A 95 14.25 -6.23 2.37
C LYS A 95 13.10 -7.21 2.58
N ILE A 96 11.94 -6.68 2.94
CA ILE A 96 10.66 -7.40 2.92
C ILE A 96 9.81 -6.77 1.84
N VAL A 97 9.51 -7.53 0.79
CA VAL A 97 8.84 -7.04 -0.41
C VAL A 97 7.41 -7.59 -0.43
N VAL A 98 6.44 -6.68 -0.37
CA VAL A 98 5.01 -7.00 -0.34
C VAL A 98 4.38 -6.63 -1.68
N GLY A 99 3.81 -7.61 -2.37
CA GLY A 99 3.13 -7.43 -3.66
C GLY A 99 3.88 -8.02 -4.84
N GLU A 100 3.22 -8.92 -5.59
CA GLU A 100 3.87 -9.71 -6.65
C GLU A 100 4.52 -8.86 -7.75
N LYS A 101 3.98 -7.67 -8.07
CA LYS A 101 4.51 -6.81 -9.15
C LYS A 101 5.86 -6.19 -8.83
N ILE A 102 6.26 -6.20 -7.56
CA ILE A 102 7.53 -5.64 -7.13
C ILE A 102 8.49 -6.71 -6.61
N PHE A 103 8.17 -8.00 -6.76
CA PHE A 103 9.06 -9.08 -6.34
C PHE A 103 10.44 -8.97 -6.98
N MET A 104 11.43 -9.35 -6.18
CA MET A 104 12.84 -9.24 -6.51
C MET A 104 13.58 -10.50 -6.09
N ASN A 105 14.48 -10.97 -6.96
CA ASN A 105 15.37 -12.09 -6.68
C ASN A 105 16.77 -11.54 -6.46
N LYS A 106 17.04 -11.05 -5.25
CA LYS A 106 18.36 -10.56 -4.81
C LYS A 106 18.66 -11.13 -3.42
N ASP A 107 19.94 -11.29 -3.10
CA ASP A 107 20.38 -11.89 -1.83
C ASP A 107 20.01 -11.06 -0.58
N ASP A 108 19.71 -9.76 -0.77
CA ASP A 108 19.28 -8.85 0.30
C ASP A 108 17.76 -8.87 0.55
N VAL A 109 17.00 -9.66 -0.21
CA VAL A 109 15.56 -9.88 -0.02
C VAL A 109 15.34 -11.07 0.90
N ALA A 110 14.88 -10.79 2.13
CA ALA A 110 14.56 -11.82 3.11
C ALA A 110 13.20 -12.46 2.84
N LEU A 111 12.25 -11.71 2.29
CA LEU A 111 10.90 -12.21 2.03
C LEU A 111 10.26 -11.48 0.83
N ASN A 112 9.72 -12.26 -0.11
CA ASN A 112 8.70 -11.82 -1.04
C ASN A 112 7.37 -12.41 -0.58
N ILE A 113 6.34 -11.58 -0.41
CA ILE A 113 5.01 -12.01 0.04
C ILE A 113 3.92 -11.32 -0.79
N ALA A 114 2.93 -12.09 -1.24
CA ALA A 114 1.79 -11.51 -1.95
C ALA A 114 1.00 -10.61 -1.00
N LYS A 115 0.34 -9.58 -1.52
CA LYS A 115 -0.41 -8.64 -0.69
C LYS A 115 -1.59 -9.33 0.01
N GLU A 116 -2.23 -10.29 -0.66
CA GLU A 116 -3.28 -11.11 -0.05
C GLU A 116 -2.77 -11.96 1.13
N ASP A 117 -1.59 -12.56 1.00
CA ASP A 117 -0.98 -13.36 2.08
C ASP A 117 -0.54 -12.48 3.25
N PHE A 118 0.00 -11.30 2.96
CA PHE A 118 0.39 -10.31 3.96
C PHE A 118 -0.79 -9.87 4.83
N TYR A 119 -2.01 -9.92 4.30
CA TYR A 119 -3.23 -9.59 5.03
C TYR A 119 -3.68 -10.71 5.98
N ASN A 120 -3.54 -11.97 5.56
CA ASN A 120 -4.11 -13.11 6.25
C ASN A 120 -3.15 -13.77 7.25
N ASP A 121 -1.84 -13.61 7.05
CA ASP A 121 -0.83 -14.32 7.84
C ASP A 121 0.43 -13.45 8.05
N PHE A 122 0.42 -12.66 9.13
CA PHE A 122 1.57 -11.85 9.53
C PHE A 122 2.75 -12.68 10.04
N LYS A 123 2.56 -13.99 10.30
CA LYS A 123 3.55 -14.85 10.94
C LYS A 123 4.86 -14.92 10.18
N LYS A 124 4.83 -14.93 8.85
CA LYS A 124 6.04 -14.93 8.01
C LYS A 124 6.91 -13.68 8.22
N VAL A 125 6.27 -12.55 8.50
CA VAL A 125 6.95 -11.28 8.80
C VAL A 125 7.44 -11.28 10.24
N GLU A 126 6.60 -11.75 11.17
CA GLU A 126 6.95 -11.91 12.58
C GLU A 126 8.19 -12.79 12.76
N ASP A 127 8.27 -13.93 12.06
CA ASP A 127 9.39 -14.87 12.10
C ASP A 127 10.75 -14.22 11.74
N ILE A 128 10.72 -13.14 10.95
CA ILE A 128 11.92 -12.38 10.57
C ILE A 128 12.24 -11.30 11.61
N ILE A 129 11.23 -10.58 12.09
CA ILE A 129 11.42 -9.39 12.93
C ILE A 129 11.58 -9.76 14.41
N LYS A 130 10.80 -10.71 14.91
CA LYS A 130 10.80 -11.11 16.33
C LYS A 130 12.19 -11.54 16.82
N PRO A 131 12.95 -12.41 16.11
CA PRO A 131 14.31 -12.75 16.55
C PRO A 131 15.25 -11.55 16.55
N LEU A 132 15.07 -10.60 15.64
CA LEU A 132 15.91 -9.40 15.56
C LEU A 132 15.60 -8.40 16.69
N LEU A 133 14.33 -8.28 17.09
CA LEU A 133 13.88 -7.49 18.24
C LEU A 133 14.40 -8.08 19.55
N ILE A 134 14.13 -9.36 19.81
CA ILE A 134 14.54 -10.07 21.05
C ILE A 134 16.06 -9.99 21.23
N ASN A 135 16.82 -10.22 20.16
CA ASN A 135 18.29 -10.15 20.21
C ASN A 135 18.86 -8.72 20.19
N ARG A 136 18.00 -7.69 20.16
CA ARG A 136 18.36 -6.27 20.12
C ARG A 136 19.34 -5.96 18.98
N ARG A 137 19.05 -6.48 17.79
CA ARG A 137 19.89 -6.35 16.59
C ARG A 137 19.32 -5.38 15.57
N ILE A 138 18.24 -4.68 15.87
CA ILE A 138 17.60 -3.73 14.96
C ILE A 138 18.12 -2.31 15.23
N LYS A 139 18.48 -1.63 14.15
CA LYS A 139 18.74 -0.20 14.13
C LYS A 139 17.45 0.56 13.82
N GLU A 140 16.77 0.17 12.76
CA GLU A 140 15.60 0.87 12.24
C GLU A 140 14.69 -0.12 11.50
N ILE A 141 13.38 0.08 11.62
CA ILE A 141 12.38 -0.57 10.77
C ILE A 141 11.66 0.53 10.01
N ASN A 142 11.57 0.40 8.69
CA ASN A 142 10.91 1.38 7.83
C ASN A 142 9.92 0.71 6.88
N ALA A 143 8.92 1.47 6.44
CA ALA A 143 8.04 1.10 5.35
C ALA A 143 8.05 2.15 4.25
N ILE A 144 8.29 1.70 3.01
CA ILE A 144 8.31 2.49 1.79
C ILE A 144 7.05 2.15 0.99
N PHE A 145 6.17 3.13 0.78
CA PHE A 145 4.87 2.92 0.14
C PHE A 145 4.34 4.20 -0.49
N ASN A 146 3.38 4.05 -1.40
CA ASN A 146 2.63 5.20 -1.91
C ASN A 146 1.50 5.56 -0.95
N ARG A 147 1.61 6.71 -0.28
CA ARG A 147 0.59 7.22 0.64
C ARG A 147 -0.51 7.95 -0.10
N TYR A 148 -1.75 7.58 0.22
CA TYR A 148 -2.94 8.29 -0.22
C TYR A 148 -3.23 9.48 0.71
N TYR A 149 -3.29 10.69 0.14
CA TYR A 149 -3.80 11.88 0.86
C TYR A 149 -5.22 12.22 0.42
N ASN A 150 -5.41 12.30 -0.90
CA ASN A 150 -6.69 12.54 -1.53
C ASN A 150 -6.63 12.07 -2.99
N VAL A 151 -7.75 12.21 -3.72
CA VAL A 151 -7.89 11.75 -5.11
C VAL A 151 -6.82 12.32 -6.05
N ASN A 152 -6.31 13.53 -5.76
CA ASN A 152 -5.34 14.24 -6.59
C ASN A 152 -3.90 14.15 -6.07
N ASN A 153 -3.69 13.59 -4.87
CA ASN A 153 -2.40 13.64 -4.20
C ASN A 153 -2.06 12.26 -3.61
N ILE A 154 -1.08 11.62 -4.24
CA ILE A 154 -0.45 10.38 -3.79
C ILE A 154 1.05 10.62 -3.85
N LYS A 155 1.76 10.26 -2.77
CA LYS A 155 3.21 10.45 -2.67
C LYS A 155 3.89 9.19 -2.19
N LEU A 156 5.05 8.90 -2.77
CA LEU A 156 5.94 7.87 -2.26
C LEU A 156 6.58 8.37 -0.96
N GLU A 157 6.42 7.61 0.12
CA GLU A 157 6.92 7.97 1.44
C GLU A 157 7.68 6.82 2.08
N LYS A 158 8.66 7.19 2.92
CA LYS A 158 9.34 6.29 3.84
C LYS A 158 8.90 6.65 5.26
N LYS A 159 8.10 5.79 5.89
CA LYS A 159 7.70 5.91 7.29
C LYS A 159 8.59 5.04 8.18
N LYS A 160 9.13 5.61 9.26
CA LYS A 160 9.87 4.88 10.29
C LYS A 160 8.87 4.27 11.28
N LEU A 161 9.03 2.98 11.58
CA LEU A 161 8.20 2.21 12.51
C LEU A 161 8.94 1.88 13.82
N PHE A 162 10.28 1.87 13.78
CA PHE A 162 11.14 1.66 14.94
C PHE A 162 12.47 2.39 14.72
N PRO A 163 13.12 2.97 15.75
CA PRO A 163 12.70 3.04 17.15
C PRO A 163 11.46 3.91 17.39
N LEU A 164 10.79 3.68 18.51
CA LEU A 164 9.62 4.45 18.96
C LEU A 164 10.05 5.61 19.85
N GLU A 165 9.38 6.73 19.70
CA GLU A 165 9.53 7.90 20.56
C GLU A 165 8.36 7.91 21.54
N PHE A 166 8.67 7.89 22.83
CA PHE A 166 7.71 7.90 23.92
C PHE A 166 7.95 9.10 24.83
N ASP A 167 6.89 9.64 25.40
CA ASP A 167 6.99 10.74 26.35
C ASP A 167 7.52 10.25 27.70
N ASP A 168 8.43 10.99 28.33
CA ASP A 168 9.02 10.66 29.65
C ASP A 168 8.05 10.98 30.84
N SER A 169 6.75 10.95 30.61
CA SER A 169 5.76 11.26 31.64
C SER A 169 5.69 10.13 32.68
N LYS A 170 5.94 10.45 33.95
CA LYS A 170 5.92 9.45 35.04
C LYS A 170 4.50 8.95 35.26
N ASN A 171 4.29 7.64 35.14
CA ASN A 171 3.04 6.99 35.51
C ASN A 171 3.17 6.29 36.88
N THR A 172 2.12 6.36 37.70
CA THR A 172 2.00 5.71 39.01
C THR A 172 0.76 4.80 39.09
N GLU A 173 0.11 4.51 37.97
CA GLU A 173 -0.95 3.50 37.91
C GLU A 173 -0.39 2.13 38.35
N ASP A 174 -1.14 1.44 39.21
CA ASP A 174 -0.81 0.09 39.68
C ASP A 174 -1.26 -0.94 38.62
N PHE A 175 -0.33 -1.77 38.18
CA PHE A 175 -0.60 -2.88 37.27
C PHE A 175 -0.21 -4.20 37.93
N VAL A 176 -1.02 -5.22 37.68
CA VAL A 176 -0.66 -6.61 37.94
C VAL A 176 -0.35 -7.24 36.59
N ILE A 177 0.87 -7.75 36.42
CA ILE A 177 1.28 -8.47 35.21
C ILE A 177 1.43 -9.93 35.58
N GLU A 178 0.74 -10.81 34.85
CA GLU A 178 0.77 -12.26 35.08
C GLU A 178 2.01 -12.94 34.49
N THR A 179 2.79 -12.21 33.68
CA THR A 179 3.97 -12.69 32.96
C THR A 179 5.17 -11.75 33.09
N ASP A 180 6.32 -12.10 32.51
CA ASP A 180 7.47 -11.19 32.44
C ASP A 180 7.13 -9.90 31.68
N ALA A 181 7.41 -8.76 32.30
CA ALA A 181 7.07 -7.45 31.73
C ALA A 181 7.81 -7.19 30.41
N SER A 182 9.04 -7.72 30.25
CA SER A 182 9.85 -7.51 29.05
C SER A 182 9.28 -8.28 27.87
N SER A 183 8.93 -9.56 28.06
CA SER A 183 8.32 -10.36 26.99
C SER A 183 6.96 -9.82 26.57
N MET A 184 6.13 -9.39 27.53
CA MET A 184 4.86 -8.73 27.22
C MET A 184 5.07 -7.46 26.38
N PHE A 185 6.08 -6.66 26.71
CA PHE A 185 6.40 -5.45 25.97
C PHE A 185 6.92 -5.74 24.56
N GLU A 186 7.72 -6.79 24.38
CA GLU A 186 8.19 -7.24 23.07
C GLU A 186 7.02 -7.68 22.17
N ASP A 187 6.05 -8.41 22.71
CA ASP A 187 4.84 -8.80 21.97
C ASP A 187 3.95 -7.58 21.65
N LEU A 188 3.83 -6.60 22.56
CA LEU A 188 3.14 -5.33 22.28
C LEU A 188 3.82 -4.53 21.16
N LEU A 189 5.15 -4.51 21.14
CA LEU A 189 5.91 -3.84 20.08
C LEU A 189 5.69 -4.52 18.73
N LEU A 190 5.64 -5.85 18.68
CA LEU A 190 5.29 -6.59 17.47
C LEU A 190 3.87 -6.26 17.01
N LEU A 191 2.90 -6.25 17.93
CA LEU A 191 1.51 -5.90 17.64
C LEU A 191 1.39 -4.45 17.12
N TYR A 192 2.15 -3.51 17.69
CA TYR A 192 2.23 -2.13 17.20
C TYR A 192 2.73 -2.08 15.75
N ILE A 193 3.86 -2.76 15.47
CA ILE A 193 4.44 -2.81 14.12
C ILE A 193 3.45 -3.42 13.12
N GLU A 194 2.74 -4.48 13.51
CA GLU A 194 1.70 -5.10 12.69
C GLU A 194 0.56 -4.12 12.40
N CYS A 195 0.02 -3.44 13.42
CA CYS A 195 -1.04 -2.45 13.26
C CYS A 195 -0.62 -1.32 12.31
N GLU A 196 0.58 -0.78 12.49
CA GLU A 196 1.16 0.24 11.62
C GLU A 196 1.26 -0.23 10.17
N LEU A 197 1.75 -1.46 9.95
CA LEU A 197 1.83 -2.04 8.63
C LEU A 197 0.44 -2.23 8.00
N GLN A 198 -0.60 -2.55 8.77
CA GLN A 198 -1.98 -2.60 8.28
C GLN A 198 -2.53 -1.22 7.89
N ILE A 199 -2.18 -0.16 8.63
CA ILE A 199 -2.52 1.23 8.27
C ILE A 199 -1.82 1.62 6.97
N ILE A 200 -0.52 1.33 6.86
CA ILE A 200 0.30 1.58 5.68
C ILE A 200 -0.24 0.84 4.46
N GLU A 201 -0.56 -0.44 4.60
CA GLU A 201 -1.14 -1.27 3.54
C GLU A 201 -2.47 -0.67 3.08
N SER A 202 -3.34 -0.29 4.01
CA SER A 202 -4.64 0.32 3.70
C SER A 202 -4.47 1.64 2.92
N ASN A 203 -3.50 2.48 3.31
CA ASN A 203 -3.17 3.70 2.57
C ASN A 203 -2.62 3.39 1.17
N SER A 204 -1.75 2.40 1.06
CA SER A 204 -1.17 1.93 -0.20
C SER A 204 -2.26 1.38 -1.14
N TRP A 205 -3.23 0.62 -0.60
CA TRP A 205 -4.37 0.11 -1.34
C TRP A 205 -5.33 1.21 -1.79
N ALA A 206 -5.56 2.23 -0.96
CA ALA A 206 -6.31 3.42 -1.38
C ALA A 206 -5.62 4.13 -2.54
N ALA A 207 -4.31 4.35 -2.44
CA ALA A 207 -3.51 5.01 -3.48
C ALA A 207 -3.55 4.24 -4.80
N GLU A 208 -3.38 2.92 -4.75
CA GLU A 208 -3.49 2.04 -5.92
C GLU A 208 -4.84 2.22 -6.64
N ASN A 209 -5.94 2.16 -5.90
CA ASN A 209 -7.26 2.19 -6.49
C ASN A 209 -7.62 3.58 -7.04
N ILE A 210 -7.11 4.66 -6.45
CA ILE A 210 -7.21 6.00 -7.06
C ILE A 210 -6.41 6.09 -8.35
N MET A 211 -5.17 5.59 -8.38
CA MET A 211 -4.39 5.59 -9.63
C MET A 211 -5.08 4.75 -10.73
N ARG A 212 -5.63 3.59 -10.36
CA ARG A 212 -6.43 2.75 -11.27
C ARG A 212 -7.69 3.46 -11.74
N GLN A 213 -8.39 4.16 -10.84
CA GLN A 213 -9.56 4.95 -11.19
C GLN A 213 -9.19 6.07 -12.18
N ASN A 214 -8.11 6.81 -11.94
CA ASN A 214 -7.68 7.88 -12.84
C ASN A 214 -7.35 7.33 -14.24
N LEU A 215 -6.62 6.23 -14.32
CA LEU A 215 -6.29 5.57 -15.60
C LEU A 215 -7.52 5.02 -16.33
N THR A 216 -8.45 4.40 -15.60
CA THR A 216 -9.69 3.91 -16.20
C THR A 216 -10.57 5.08 -16.67
N SER A 217 -10.62 6.20 -15.95
CA SER A 217 -11.33 7.42 -16.37
C SER A 217 -10.76 7.98 -17.67
N GLU A 218 -9.43 8.06 -17.78
CA GLU A 218 -8.77 8.49 -19.03
C GLU A 218 -9.01 7.49 -20.17
N SER A 219 -8.99 6.19 -19.87
CA SER A 219 -9.27 5.14 -20.84
C SER A 219 -10.70 5.23 -21.39
N LEU A 220 -11.68 5.56 -20.55
CA LEU A 220 -13.07 5.77 -20.98
C LEU A 220 -13.18 6.94 -21.97
N LYS A 221 -12.54 8.08 -21.68
CA LYS A 221 -12.49 9.22 -22.59
C LYS A 221 -11.92 8.84 -23.95
N LYS A 222 -10.78 8.13 -23.97
CA LYS A 222 -10.15 7.65 -25.21
C LYS A 222 -11.04 6.68 -25.98
N ILE A 223 -11.77 5.80 -25.28
CA ILE A 223 -12.72 4.89 -25.94
C ILE A 223 -13.86 5.68 -26.57
N ASP A 224 -14.39 6.69 -25.88
CA ASP A 224 -15.45 7.56 -26.40
C ASP A 224 -14.99 8.29 -27.67
N GLU A 225 -13.79 8.88 -27.66
CA GLU A 225 -13.17 9.52 -28.82
C GLU A 225 -13.05 8.57 -30.02
N ILE A 226 -12.54 7.35 -29.80
CA ILE A 226 -12.41 6.33 -30.85
C ILE A 226 -13.78 5.90 -31.40
N GLU A 227 -14.78 5.74 -30.54
CA GLU A 227 -16.14 5.40 -30.95
C GLU A 227 -16.76 6.52 -31.81
N GLU A 228 -16.56 7.78 -31.44
CA GLU A 228 -17.00 8.94 -32.22
C GLU A 228 -16.31 9.02 -33.59
N GLU A 229 -14.99 8.82 -33.65
CA GLU A 229 -14.24 8.83 -34.91
C GLU A 229 -14.72 7.74 -35.86
N LYS A 230 -14.92 6.52 -35.36
CA LYS A 230 -15.48 5.42 -36.14
C LYS A 230 -16.87 5.75 -36.66
N GLN A 231 -17.73 6.33 -35.83
CA GLN A 231 -19.04 6.77 -36.29
C GLN A 231 -18.95 7.84 -37.38
N LYS A 232 -18.04 8.81 -37.25
CA LYS A 232 -17.80 9.85 -38.27
C LYS A 232 -17.34 9.22 -39.60
N GLN A 233 -16.43 8.24 -39.57
CA GLN A 233 -15.98 7.51 -40.76
C GLN A 233 -17.13 6.74 -41.43
N VAL A 234 -17.91 5.97 -40.66
CA VAL A 234 -19.08 5.25 -41.18
C VAL A 234 -20.10 6.21 -41.80
N ARG A 235 -20.34 7.39 -41.20
CA ARG A 235 -21.22 8.41 -41.77
C ARG A 235 -20.67 8.98 -43.08
N LYS A 236 -19.35 9.22 -43.17
CA LYS A 236 -18.69 9.68 -44.42
C LYS A 236 -18.82 8.64 -45.54
N GLU A 237 -18.54 7.37 -45.25
CA GLU A 237 -18.67 6.28 -46.22
C GLU A 237 -20.11 6.11 -46.70
N LYS A 238 -21.10 6.12 -45.80
CA LYS A 238 -22.52 6.07 -46.16
C LYS A 238 -22.92 7.22 -47.08
N LYS A 239 -22.50 8.46 -46.78
CA LYS A 239 -22.74 9.63 -47.63
C LYS A 239 -22.09 9.49 -49.00
N TYR A 240 -20.84 9.04 -49.06
CA TYR A 240 -20.11 8.81 -50.31
C TYR A 240 -20.79 7.75 -51.19
N GLN A 241 -21.19 6.62 -50.60
CA GLN A 241 -21.92 5.56 -51.31
C GLN A 241 -23.29 6.03 -51.82
N ALA A 242 -24.02 6.82 -51.02
CA ALA A 242 -25.28 7.41 -51.45
C ALA A 242 -25.09 8.38 -52.63
N PHE A 243 -24.08 9.24 -52.56
CA PHE A 243 -23.73 10.16 -53.65
C PHE A 243 -23.34 9.41 -54.94
N LYS A 244 -22.51 8.36 -54.82
CA LYS A 244 -22.13 7.52 -55.97
C LYS A 244 -23.35 6.85 -56.62
N LYS A 245 -24.30 6.35 -55.83
CA LYS A 245 -25.56 5.79 -56.34
C LYS A 245 -26.40 6.84 -57.07
N GLN A 246 -26.54 8.04 -56.52
CA GLN A 246 -27.25 9.14 -57.18
C GLN A 246 -26.61 9.48 -58.53
N MET A 247 -25.29 9.67 -58.59
CA MET A 247 -24.56 9.93 -59.83
C MET A 247 -24.73 8.82 -60.88
N ALA A 248 -24.72 7.56 -60.45
CA ALA A 248 -24.95 6.43 -61.35
C ALA A 248 -26.37 6.42 -61.95
N ASN A 249 -27.37 6.80 -61.15
CA ASN A 249 -28.76 6.89 -61.63
C ASN A 249 -28.93 8.04 -62.63
N TYR A 250 -28.31 9.21 -62.38
CA TYR A 250 -28.33 10.34 -63.33
C TYR A 250 -27.72 9.97 -64.69
N ARG A 251 -26.63 9.21 -64.71
CA ARG A 251 -25.97 8.78 -65.95
C ARG A 251 -26.74 7.72 -66.77
N LYS A 252 -27.72 7.03 -66.17
CA LYS A 252 -28.57 6.05 -66.86
C LYS A 252 -29.88 6.63 -67.40
N GLY A 253 -30.23 7.86 -66.98
CA GLY A 253 -31.44 8.57 -67.40
C GLY A 253 -31.22 9.54 -68.57
N ILE A 254 -30.05 9.48 -69.20
CA ILE A 254 -29.70 10.08 -70.50
C ILE A 254 -29.42 8.90 -71.43
#